data_AF-A0A8H3J2J1-F1
#
_entry.id   AF-A0A8H3J2J1-F1
#
_cell.length_a   1.000
_cell.length_b   1.000
_cell.length_c   1.000
_cell.angle_alpha   90.00
_cell.angle_beta   90.00
_cell.angle_gamma   90.00
#
_symmetry.space_group_name_H-M   'P 1'
#
loop_
_entity.id
_entity.type
_entity.pdbx_description
1 polymer ?
#
loop_
_entity_poly.entity_id
_entity_poly.type
_entity_poly.pdbx_seq_one_letter_code
_entity_poly.pdbx_strand_id
1 'polypeptide(L)'
;MNGTAAKGTQMAFVDGTSSGGRSSDMMLSCKRCTHGNKVTVEFPDATFTFHAQWLHDARCDNGAARNAATAICQQPISTVHVEKASLSGNGTSMTLGVVFDDDLTSEFPGPWLRVMAPLVARSENPQLALEEEASPKGWLVDTLRIPEISYKDIFGSKEEEHSNEVIIGVMDELLGASSPGIVKIVDLPDPNFEDERNHKNNINTLVLKRLFGSVFVHPIRGSDQTFNVSSHSKDAERAVGVANYDTTQLLLPHSDHAFYDIPNQVQGFYGLEGQSENTWVSVLSALATFKEEFPDLYHHLCETPMTIGRVSRFYGDPLYQATVDTAVTSQPGFPNQTKRVRWHPNLTGALLAPYDKYKEARLAHQRFQEIMRRDTHQLKLVLKAGDLYIWDNFRLLHGRERVLQVPRTGVGQTVPEQVVHDRYRALHIDLLKQHVDEGWLIHMPMPQLREMLKFVRGYNCIDG
;
A
#
# COMPACT_ATOMS: atom_id res chain seq x y z
N MET A 1 23.50 -26.78 28.31
CA MET A 1 22.83 -26.07 27.22
C MET A 1 22.01 -24.96 27.86
N ASN A 2 22.58 -23.76 27.94
CA ASN A 2 21.95 -22.62 28.62
C ASN A 2 21.12 -21.85 27.60
N GLY A 3 19.80 -21.87 27.77
CA GLY A 3 18.87 -21.08 26.97
C GLY A 3 18.88 -19.64 27.44
N THR A 4 19.30 -18.74 26.56
CA THR A 4 19.15 -17.30 26.72
C THR A 4 17.73 -16.91 26.31
N ALA A 5 16.93 -16.48 27.29
CA ALA A 5 15.62 -15.88 27.04
C ALA A 5 15.77 -14.54 26.33
N ALA A 6 15.16 -14.39 25.16
CA ALA A 6 15.05 -13.11 24.47
C ALA A 6 14.03 -12.24 25.23
N LYS A 7 14.48 -11.07 25.71
CA LYS A 7 13.60 -10.05 26.27
C LYS A 7 12.78 -9.45 25.12
N GLY A 8 11.46 -9.56 25.20
CA GLY A 8 10.54 -8.85 24.31
C GLY A 8 10.79 -7.35 24.39
N THR A 9 11.02 -6.73 23.25
CA THR A 9 11.19 -5.28 23.13
C THR A 9 9.78 -4.70 23.02
N GLN A 10 9.30 -4.04 24.08
CA GLN A 10 8.13 -3.18 23.97
C GLN A 10 8.40 -2.16 22.86
N MET A 11 7.46 -1.97 21.93
CA MET A 11 7.48 -0.85 21.01
C MET A 11 7.42 0.44 21.81
N ALA A 12 8.58 1.02 22.08
CA ALA A 12 8.68 2.43 22.38
C ALA A 12 8.45 3.14 21.04
N PHE A 13 7.31 3.83 20.91
CA PHE A 13 7.20 4.90 19.93
C PHE A 13 8.41 5.81 20.14
N VAL A 14 9.16 6.05 19.06
CA VAL A 14 10.32 6.93 19.12
C VAL A 14 9.80 8.33 19.43
N ASP A 15 9.95 8.74 20.69
CA ASP A 15 9.74 10.12 21.09
C ASP A 15 10.65 11.00 20.24
N GLY A 16 10.03 11.76 19.33
CA GLY A 16 10.71 12.76 18.54
C GLY A 16 11.41 13.74 19.47
N THR A 17 12.68 14.00 19.18
CA THR A 17 13.49 15.00 19.89
C THR A 17 12.73 16.32 19.98
N SER A 18 12.44 16.77 21.20
CA SER A 18 11.68 17.98 21.49
C SER A 18 12.46 19.24 21.07
N SER A 19 12.20 19.72 19.86
CA SER A 19 12.53 21.10 19.48
C SER A 19 11.54 22.05 20.18
N GLY A 20 12.06 23.02 20.93
CA GLY A 20 11.30 23.90 21.83
C GLY A 20 10.00 24.46 21.25
N GLY A 21 8.92 24.29 22.03
CA GLY A 21 7.57 24.75 21.71
C GLY A 21 7.49 26.26 21.57
N ARG A 22 7.52 26.74 20.33
CA ARG A 22 6.81 27.96 19.97
C ARG A 22 5.34 27.56 19.87
N SER A 23 4.50 28.13 20.74
CA SER A 23 3.05 28.12 20.54
C SER A 23 2.78 28.75 19.18
N SER A 24 2.54 27.89 18.19
CA SER A 24 2.34 28.27 16.81
C SER A 24 0.87 28.59 16.63
N ASP A 25 0.46 29.79 17.00
CA ASP A 25 -0.74 30.38 16.44
C ASP A 25 -0.59 30.29 14.91
N MET A 26 -1.42 29.46 14.28
CA MET A 26 -1.50 29.34 12.83
C MET A 26 -2.03 30.66 12.27
N MET A 27 -1.19 31.68 12.19
CA MET A 27 -1.60 32.95 11.61
C MET A 27 -1.63 32.78 10.10
N LEU A 28 -2.82 32.40 9.63
CA LEU A 28 -3.16 32.13 8.24
C LEU A 28 -3.82 33.37 7.66
N SER A 29 -3.34 33.81 6.50
CA SER A 29 -3.97 34.88 5.74
C SER A 29 -4.50 34.32 4.42
N CYS A 30 -5.59 34.89 3.92
CA CYS A 30 -6.05 34.61 2.55
C CYS A 30 -6.13 35.91 1.76
N LYS A 31 -5.67 35.87 0.52
CA LYS A 31 -5.73 37.00 -0.40
C LYS A 31 -6.33 36.59 -1.72
N ARG A 32 -7.43 37.26 -2.08
CA ARG A 32 -8.00 37.21 -3.42
C ARG A 32 -7.07 37.94 -4.40
N CYS A 33 -6.76 37.33 -5.54
CA CYS A 33 -6.03 38.00 -6.62
C CYS A 33 -6.88 39.11 -7.27
N THR A 34 -6.24 40.10 -7.90
CA THR A 34 -6.89 41.32 -8.43
C THR A 34 -8.06 41.03 -9.38
N HIS A 35 -8.00 39.91 -10.12
CA HIS A 35 -9.01 39.52 -11.10
C HIS A 35 -10.00 38.46 -10.57
N GLY A 36 -9.93 38.07 -9.30
CA GLY A 36 -10.79 37.03 -8.71
C GLY A 36 -10.53 35.60 -9.22
N ASN A 37 -9.71 35.40 -10.24
CA ASN A 37 -9.44 34.08 -10.82
C ASN A 37 -8.64 33.11 -9.92
N LYS A 38 -8.11 33.59 -8.80
CA LYS A 38 -7.26 32.85 -7.87
C LYS A 38 -7.41 33.32 -6.44
N VAL A 39 -7.16 32.41 -5.50
CA VAL A 39 -7.07 32.67 -4.07
C VAL A 39 -5.73 32.17 -3.56
N THR A 40 -4.97 33.05 -2.92
CA THR A 40 -3.73 32.69 -2.22
C THR A 40 -4.05 32.45 -0.76
N VAL A 41 -3.63 31.32 -0.22
CA VAL A 41 -3.74 30.94 1.19
C VAL A 41 -2.32 30.74 1.72
N GLU A 42 -1.97 31.48 2.76
CA GLU A 42 -0.67 31.41 3.42
C GLU A 42 -0.79 30.47 4.62
N PHE A 43 -0.12 29.31 4.56
CA PHE A 43 0.09 28.37 5.66
C PHE A 43 1.36 28.69 6.46
N PRO A 44 1.49 28.25 7.74
CA PRO A 44 2.69 28.54 8.52
C PRO A 44 3.98 28.04 7.87
N ASP A 45 3.86 27.01 7.05
CA ASP A 45 4.96 26.33 6.38
C ASP A 45 5.06 26.61 4.87
N ALA A 46 3.98 27.06 4.22
CA ALA A 46 3.97 27.30 2.77
C ALA A 46 2.82 28.20 2.31
N THR A 47 3.04 28.93 1.22
CA THR A 47 1.99 29.73 0.55
C THR A 47 1.55 29.06 -0.73
N PHE A 48 0.23 28.83 -0.87
CA PHE A 48 -0.36 28.18 -2.03
C PHE A 48 -1.39 29.06 -2.71
N THR A 49 -1.36 29.10 -4.04
CA THR A 49 -2.34 29.80 -4.87
C THR A 49 -3.23 28.80 -5.61
N PHE A 50 -4.52 28.79 -5.26
CA PHE A 50 -5.55 27.95 -5.88
C PHE A 50 -6.24 28.68 -7.03
N HIS A 51 -6.65 27.93 -8.05
CA HIS A 51 -7.54 28.43 -9.09
C HIS A 51 -8.97 28.55 -8.55
N ALA A 52 -9.65 29.67 -8.87
CA ALA A 52 -11.05 29.89 -8.51
C ALA A 52 -11.95 28.77 -9.05
N GLN A 53 -11.75 28.39 -10.33
CA GLN A 53 -12.49 27.29 -10.94
C GLN A 53 -12.31 25.97 -10.20
N TRP A 54 -11.10 25.65 -9.75
CA TRP A 54 -10.86 24.40 -9.03
C TRP A 54 -11.57 24.38 -7.67
N LEU A 55 -11.52 25.49 -6.92
CA LEU A 55 -12.26 25.63 -5.66
C LEU A 55 -13.77 25.50 -5.92
N HIS A 56 -14.27 26.16 -6.97
CA HIS A 56 -15.65 26.03 -7.39
C HIS A 56 -16.00 24.56 -7.64
N ASP A 57 -15.26 23.85 -8.49
CA ASP A 57 -15.54 22.44 -8.81
C ASP A 57 -15.49 21.53 -7.57
N ALA A 58 -14.52 21.78 -6.67
CA ALA A 58 -14.34 21.03 -5.44
C ALA A 58 -15.49 21.17 -4.43
N ARG A 59 -16.39 22.15 -4.59
CA ARG A 59 -17.61 22.27 -3.74
C ARG A 59 -18.46 21.01 -3.72
N CYS A 60 -18.40 20.23 -4.80
CA CYS A 60 -19.15 19.00 -4.96
C CYS A 60 -18.55 17.82 -4.16
N ASP A 61 -17.39 18.02 -3.54
CA ASP A 61 -16.68 16.98 -2.77
C ASP A 61 -17.23 16.84 -1.36
N ASN A 62 -18.01 17.82 -0.88
CA ASN A 62 -18.67 17.73 0.40
C ASN A 62 -19.93 16.85 0.33
N GLY A 63 -19.74 15.53 0.42
CA GLY A 63 -20.86 14.60 0.56
C GLY A 63 -20.50 13.16 0.23
N ALA A 64 -21.47 12.26 0.42
CA ALA A 64 -21.29 10.83 0.18
C ALA A 64 -21.10 10.47 -1.31
N ALA A 65 -21.55 11.34 -2.22
CA ALA A 65 -21.38 11.17 -3.64
C ALA A 65 -21.41 12.53 -4.36
N ARG A 66 -20.62 12.67 -5.42
CA ARG A 66 -20.70 13.81 -6.34
C ARG A 66 -21.96 13.70 -7.19
N ASN A 67 -22.79 14.74 -7.19
CA ASN A 67 -23.87 14.86 -8.18
C ASN A 67 -23.27 15.21 -9.54
N ALA A 68 -23.27 14.28 -10.49
CA ALA A 68 -22.72 14.49 -11.83
C ALA A 68 -23.36 15.67 -12.59
N ALA A 69 -24.65 15.95 -12.34
CA ALA A 69 -25.31 17.10 -12.94
C ALA A 69 -24.61 18.40 -12.49
N THR A 70 -24.38 18.56 -11.19
CA THR A 70 -23.72 19.74 -10.63
C THR A 70 -22.23 19.76 -10.95
N ALA A 71 -21.53 18.63 -10.80
CA ALA A 71 -20.09 18.55 -10.94
C ALA A 71 -19.60 18.67 -12.38
N ILE A 72 -20.40 18.26 -13.38
CA ILE A 72 -19.97 18.19 -14.79
C ILE A 72 -20.94 18.92 -15.71
N CYS A 73 -22.24 18.59 -15.67
CA CYS A 73 -23.18 19.03 -16.71
C CYS A 73 -23.64 20.49 -16.57
N GLN A 74 -23.70 21.01 -15.35
CA GLN A 74 -24.22 22.34 -15.01
C GLN A 74 -23.09 23.33 -14.68
N GLN A 75 -21.84 22.95 -14.90
CA GLN A 75 -20.73 23.88 -14.73
C GLN A 75 -20.82 25.00 -15.77
N PRO A 76 -20.56 26.25 -15.39
CA PRO A 76 -20.57 27.36 -16.34
C PRO A 76 -19.52 27.14 -17.42
N ILE A 77 -19.84 27.56 -18.66
CA ILE A 77 -18.91 27.50 -19.79
C ILE A 77 -17.74 28.47 -19.57
N SER A 78 -18.00 29.60 -18.90
CA SER A 78 -17.00 30.59 -18.52
C SER A 78 -16.30 30.20 -17.21
N THR A 79 -15.02 30.57 -17.10
CA THR A 79 -14.26 30.44 -15.85
C THR A 79 -14.91 31.28 -14.75
N VAL A 80 -15.16 30.65 -13.60
CA VAL A 80 -15.70 31.28 -12.40
C VAL A 80 -14.65 32.14 -11.71
N HIS A 81 -15.07 33.28 -11.14
CA HIS A 81 -14.22 34.16 -10.34
C HIS A 81 -14.68 34.20 -8.89
N VAL A 82 -13.73 34.40 -7.99
CA VAL A 82 -13.99 34.69 -6.58
C VAL A 82 -14.32 36.17 -6.43
N GLU A 83 -15.48 36.45 -5.84
CA GLU A 83 -15.86 37.79 -5.39
C GLU A 83 -15.28 38.10 -4.02
N LYS A 84 -15.40 37.15 -3.09
CA LYS A 84 -14.96 37.30 -1.70
C LYS A 84 -14.30 36.01 -1.21
N ALA A 85 -13.20 36.15 -0.47
CA ALA A 85 -12.58 35.07 0.28
C ALA A 85 -12.32 35.55 1.72
N SER A 86 -12.62 34.71 2.69
CA SER A 86 -12.37 34.99 4.11
C SER A 86 -12.09 33.70 4.87
N LEU A 87 -11.17 33.77 5.82
CA LEU A 87 -10.92 32.68 6.76
C LEU A 87 -11.79 32.84 8.01
N SER A 88 -12.23 31.72 8.58
CA SER A 88 -12.88 31.67 9.88
C SER A 88 -12.34 30.46 10.68
N GLY A 89 -12.54 30.46 12.01
CA GLY A 89 -12.02 29.42 12.89
C GLY A 89 -10.54 29.58 13.25
N ASN A 90 -9.98 28.60 13.96
CA ASN A 90 -8.57 28.57 14.37
C ASN A 90 -8.00 27.13 14.33
N GLY A 91 -6.68 27.03 14.15
CA GLY A 91 -5.97 25.74 14.13
C GLY A 91 -6.59 24.74 13.13
N THR A 92 -6.91 23.55 13.62
CA THR A 92 -7.49 22.46 12.82
C THR A 92 -8.96 22.67 12.46
N SER A 93 -9.64 23.62 13.11
CA SER A 93 -11.03 24.01 12.83
C SER A 93 -11.16 25.16 11.81
N MET A 94 -10.03 25.64 11.27
CA MET A 94 -10.06 26.73 10.28
C MET A 94 -10.87 26.31 9.05
N THR A 95 -11.64 27.25 8.49
CA THR A 95 -12.27 27.11 7.17
C THR A 95 -11.96 28.31 6.28
N LEU A 96 -11.88 28.06 4.96
CA LEU A 96 -11.87 29.10 3.93
C LEU A 96 -13.28 29.23 3.35
N GLY A 97 -13.95 30.34 3.64
CA GLY A 97 -15.20 30.73 2.98
C GLY A 97 -14.92 31.47 1.68
N VAL A 98 -15.55 31.02 0.59
CA VAL A 98 -15.44 31.62 -0.75
C VAL A 98 -16.84 31.94 -1.28
N VAL A 99 -17.00 33.14 -1.84
CA VAL A 99 -18.18 33.58 -2.60
C VAL A 99 -17.75 33.78 -4.05
N PHE A 100 -18.45 33.13 -4.98
CA PHE A 100 -18.17 33.16 -6.41
C PHE A 100 -19.07 34.16 -7.15
N ASP A 101 -18.71 34.50 -8.39
CA ASP A 101 -19.44 35.45 -9.25
C ASP A 101 -20.77 34.90 -9.82
N ASP A 102 -21.10 33.64 -9.51
CA ASP A 102 -22.39 32.99 -9.78
C ASP A 102 -23.27 32.89 -8.52
N ASP A 103 -22.97 33.70 -7.50
CA ASP A 103 -23.63 33.74 -6.18
C ASP A 103 -23.50 32.44 -5.34
N LEU A 104 -22.78 31.42 -5.83
CA LEU A 104 -22.52 30.23 -5.02
C LEU A 104 -21.50 30.52 -3.92
N THR A 105 -21.68 29.84 -2.79
CA THR A 105 -20.78 29.92 -1.65
C THR A 105 -20.26 28.53 -1.28
N SER A 106 -19.04 28.47 -0.75
CA SER A 106 -18.45 27.22 -0.29
C SER A 106 -17.49 27.46 0.87
N GLU A 107 -17.45 26.50 1.80
CA GLU A 107 -16.53 26.50 2.94
C GLU A 107 -15.63 25.28 2.85
N PHE A 108 -14.31 25.51 2.79
CA PHE A 108 -13.32 24.46 2.65
C PHE A 108 -12.56 24.27 3.97
N PRO A 109 -12.49 23.06 4.54
CA PRO A 109 -11.71 22.81 5.74
C PRO A 109 -10.23 23.12 5.51
N GLY A 110 -9.60 23.81 6.46
CA GLY A 110 -8.19 24.18 6.43
C GLY A 110 -7.25 22.99 6.28
N PRO A 111 -7.39 21.92 7.10
CA PRO A 111 -6.61 20.69 6.94
C PRO A 111 -6.75 20.07 5.54
N TRP A 112 -7.98 20.05 5.00
CA TRP A 112 -8.27 19.54 3.66
C TRP A 112 -7.56 20.35 2.58
N LEU A 113 -7.67 21.68 2.62
CA LEU A 113 -6.98 22.56 1.67
C LEU A 113 -5.46 22.37 1.75
N ARG A 114 -4.90 22.30 2.97
CA ARG A 114 -3.46 22.18 3.17
C ARG A 114 -2.89 20.93 2.51
N VAL A 115 -3.54 19.78 2.64
CA VAL A 115 -3.01 18.52 2.08
C VAL A 115 -3.30 18.35 0.60
N MET A 116 -4.33 19.02 0.07
CA MET A 116 -4.61 19.05 -1.36
C MET A 116 -3.70 20.04 -2.11
N ALA A 117 -3.24 21.10 -1.44
CA ALA A 117 -2.48 22.18 -2.06
C ALA A 117 -1.28 21.72 -2.90
N PRO A 118 -0.43 20.76 -2.46
CA PRO A 118 0.70 20.29 -3.26
C PRO A 118 0.29 19.64 -4.60
N LEU A 119 -0.95 19.16 -4.72
CA LEU A 119 -1.43 18.49 -5.94
C LEU A 119 -2.10 19.45 -6.93
N VAL A 120 -2.76 20.50 -6.43
CA VAL A 120 -3.73 21.30 -7.22
C VAL A 120 -3.44 22.79 -7.23
N ALA A 121 -2.61 23.27 -6.30
CA ALA A 121 -2.27 24.67 -6.15
C ALA A 121 -0.84 24.94 -6.60
N ARG A 122 -0.58 26.19 -6.99
CA ARG A 122 0.78 26.66 -7.24
C ARG A 122 1.42 27.07 -5.93
N SER A 123 2.53 26.43 -5.55
CA SER A 123 3.37 26.90 -4.43
C SER A 123 4.17 28.15 -4.83
N GLU A 124 4.26 29.14 -3.95
CA GLU A 124 5.18 30.27 -4.13
C GLU A 124 6.64 29.90 -3.82
N ASN A 125 6.84 28.81 -3.06
CA ASN A 125 8.14 28.18 -2.86
C ASN A 125 8.17 26.81 -3.55
N PRO A 126 8.48 26.74 -4.86
CA PRO A 126 8.45 25.48 -5.60
C PRO A 126 9.47 24.46 -5.09
N GLN A 127 10.52 24.88 -4.38
CA GLN A 127 11.50 23.96 -3.78
C GLN A 127 10.86 23.10 -2.69
N LEU A 128 9.95 23.65 -1.88
CA LEU A 128 9.19 22.89 -0.88
C LEU A 128 8.10 21.99 -1.51
N ALA A 129 7.62 22.33 -2.72
CA ALA A 129 6.64 21.52 -3.43
C ALA A 129 7.26 20.39 -4.28
N LEU A 130 8.58 20.49 -4.55
CA LEU A 130 9.36 19.58 -5.39
C LEU A 130 10.46 18.83 -4.63
N GLU A 131 10.52 18.94 -3.31
CA GLU A 131 10.93 17.78 -2.51
C GLU A 131 9.83 16.73 -2.69
N GLU A 132 9.73 16.18 -3.91
CA GLU A 132 9.10 14.89 -4.19
C GLU A 132 9.55 14.02 -3.02
N GLU A 133 8.61 13.56 -2.19
CA GLU A 133 8.88 12.54 -1.18
C GLU A 133 9.81 11.54 -1.85
N ALA A 134 11.09 11.54 -1.43
CA ALA A 134 12.15 10.89 -2.17
C ALA A 134 11.64 9.49 -2.48
N SER A 135 11.43 9.20 -3.77
CA SER A 135 10.70 8.00 -4.19
C SER A 135 11.13 6.84 -3.32
N PRO A 136 10.20 6.18 -2.61
CA PRO A 136 10.58 5.35 -1.49
C PRO A 136 11.62 4.34 -1.94
N LYS A 137 12.79 4.39 -1.29
CA LYS A 137 13.98 3.69 -1.78
C LYS A 137 13.92 2.18 -1.56
N GLY A 138 12.90 1.70 -0.84
CA GLY A 138 12.84 0.33 -0.34
C GLY A 138 13.92 0.05 0.71
N TRP A 139 14.28 -1.23 0.86
CA TRP A 139 15.35 -1.68 1.75
C TRP A 139 16.31 -2.66 1.05
N LEU A 140 17.54 -2.69 1.54
CA LEU A 140 18.52 -3.74 1.27
C LEU A 140 18.55 -4.71 2.46
N VAL A 141 19.19 -5.85 2.30
CA VAL A 141 19.20 -6.93 3.32
C VAL A 141 19.74 -6.46 4.67
N ASP A 142 20.77 -5.60 4.66
CA ASP A 142 21.42 -5.08 5.87
C ASP A 142 20.66 -3.93 6.54
N THR A 143 19.72 -3.29 5.82
CA THR A 143 18.91 -2.19 6.36
C THR A 143 17.52 -2.60 6.80
N LEU A 144 17.02 -3.75 6.36
CA LEU A 144 15.69 -4.22 6.72
C LEU A 144 15.59 -4.56 8.21
N ARG A 145 14.55 -4.03 8.84
CA ARG A 145 14.02 -4.53 10.10
C ARG A 145 12.58 -4.95 9.86
N ILE A 146 12.26 -6.20 10.16
CA ILE A 146 10.88 -6.70 10.05
C ILE A 146 10.18 -6.36 11.38
N PRO A 147 9.14 -5.52 11.36
CA PRO A 147 8.34 -5.25 12.55
C PRO A 147 7.66 -6.52 13.04
N GLU A 148 7.73 -6.76 14.34
CA GLU A 148 7.00 -7.84 15.01
C GLU A 148 5.77 -7.26 15.70
N ILE A 149 4.59 -7.79 15.39
CA ILE A 149 3.30 -7.35 15.94
C ILE A 149 2.68 -8.52 16.70
N SER A 150 2.29 -8.32 17.96
CA SER A 150 1.68 -9.39 18.74
C SER A 150 0.26 -9.68 18.24
N TYR A 151 -0.07 -10.96 18.08
CA TYR A 151 -1.43 -11.42 17.84
C TYR A 151 -2.40 -10.92 18.92
N LYS A 152 -1.92 -10.81 20.16
CA LYS A 152 -2.72 -10.34 21.30
C LYS A 152 -3.04 -8.86 21.20
N ASP A 153 -2.22 -8.04 20.55
CA ASP A 153 -2.53 -6.62 20.35
C ASP A 153 -3.62 -6.47 19.27
N ILE A 154 -3.62 -7.37 18.28
CA ILE A 154 -4.62 -7.41 17.21
C ILE A 154 -6.00 -7.90 17.70
N PHE A 155 -6.02 -8.89 18.61
CA PHE A 155 -7.25 -9.59 19.05
C PHE A 155 -7.64 -9.42 20.53
N GLY A 156 -6.70 -9.07 21.39
CA GLY A 156 -6.83 -9.15 22.85
C GLY A 156 -7.24 -7.85 23.53
N SER A 157 -7.22 -6.72 22.83
CA SER A 157 -7.73 -5.46 23.38
C SER A 157 -9.25 -5.52 23.55
N LYS A 158 -9.73 -5.19 24.75
CA LYS A 158 -11.16 -4.92 24.98
C LYS A 158 -11.59 -3.56 24.42
N GLU A 159 -10.63 -2.67 24.22
CA GLU A 159 -10.84 -1.32 23.69
C GLU A 159 -10.64 -1.36 22.17
N GLU A 160 -11.73 -1.08 21.44
CA GLU A 160 -11.73 -1.09 19.98
C GLU A 160 -10.76 -0.07 19.38
N GLU A 161 -10.62 1.09 20.03
CA GLU A 161 -9.71 2.16 19.61
C GLU A 161 -8.25 1.70 19.57
N HIS A 162 -7.76 1.10 20.65
CA HIS A 162 -6.40 0.55 20.70
C HIS A 162 -6.17 -0.52 19.62
N SER A 163 -7.16 -1.39 19.38
CA SER A 163 -7.07 -2.38 18.31
C SER A 163 -6.99 -1.73 16.93
N ASN A 164 -7.75 -0.66 16.69
CA ASN A 164 -7.70 0.08 15.44
C ASN A 164 -6.35 0.78 15.23
N GLU A 165 -5.73 1.32 16.28
CA GLU A 165 -4.37 1.90 16.20
C GLU A 165 -3.32 0.86 15.82
N VAL A 166 -3.39 -0.33 16.42
CA VAL A 166 -2.51 -1.46 16.07
C VAL A 166 -2.72 -1.86 14.61
N ILE A 167 -3.98 -1.95 14.16
CA ILE A 167 -4.31 -2.28 12.76
C ILE A 167 -3.77 -1.21 11.80
N ILE A 168 -3.92 0.07 12.13
CA ILE A 168 -3.35 1.18 11.34
C ILE A 168 -1.83 1.04 11.28
N GLY A 169 -1.16 0.78 12.40
CA GLY A 169 0.28 0.56 12.46
C GLY A 169 0.73 -0.58 11.55
N VAL A 170 0.02 -1.72 11.57
CA VAL A 170 0.26 -2.83 10.63
C VAL A 170 0.13 -2.37 9.17
N MET A 171 -0.93 -1.62 8.84
CA MET A 171 -1.15 -1.13 7.48
C MET A 171 -0.11 -0.08 7.06
N ASP A 172 0.37 0.76 7.98
CA ASP A 172 1.47 1.69 7.73
C ASP A 172 2.77 0.95 7.41
N GLU A 173 3.09 -0.12 8.14
CA GLU A 173 4.26 -0.97 7.89
C GLU A 173 4.15 -1.75 6.56
N LEU A 174 2.92 -2.05 6.11
CA LEU A 174 2.69 -2.73 4.84
C LEU A 174 2.63 -1.78 3.64
N LEU A 175 1.96 -0.63 3.76
CA LEU A 175 1.53 0.20 2.63
C LEU A 175 2.20 1.59 2.59
N GLY A 176 2.79 2.03 3.70
CA GLY A 176 3.46 3.32 3.77
C GLY A 176 4.58 3.46 2.75
N ALA A 177 4.85 4.68 2.26
CA ALA A 177 5.91 4.89 1.26
C ALA A 177 7.26 4.36 1.78
N SER A 178 7.69 4.80 2.96
CA SER A 178 8.95 4.36 3.58
C SER A 178 8.87 3.02 4.31
N SER A 179 7.77 2.27 4.14
CA SER A 179 7.53 1.07 4.92
C SER A 179 8.37 -0.12 4.42
N PRO A 180 8.64 -1.12 5.27
CA PRO A 180 9.31 -2.35 4.85
C PRO A 180 8.43 -3.19 3.91
N GLY A 181 7.11 -3.01 3.93
CA GLY A 181 6.17 -3.79 3.14
C GLY A 181 5.98 -5.22 3.66
N ILE A 182 6.49 -5.54 4.84
CA ILE A 182 6.40 -6.84 5.50
C ILE A 182 6.34 -6.68 7.01
N VAL A 183 5.52 -7.50 7.66
CA VAL A 183 5.46 -7.64 9.12
C VAL A 183 5.46 -9.11 9.51
N LYS A 184 5.93 -9.40 10.72
CA LYS A 184 5.82 -10.70 11.37
C LYS A 184 4.78 -10.64 12.47
N ILE A 185 3.84 -11.58 12.49
CA ILE A 185 2.89 -11.72 13.59
C ILE A 185 3.44 -12.73 14.59
N VAL A 186 3.57 -12.30 15.84
CA VAL A 186 4.12 -13.09 16.95
C VAL A 186 3.04 -13.43 17.98
N ASP A 187 3.36 -14.28 18.96
CA ASP A 187 2.42 -14.74 20.00
C ASP A 187 1.12 -15.38 19.47
N LEU A 188 1.22 -16.08 18.33
CA LEU A 188 0.09 -16.80 17.74
C LEU A 188 -0.44 -17.87 18.71
N PRO A 189 -1.75 -18.15 18.69
CA PRO A 189 -2.29 -19.30 19.40
C PRO A 189 -1.77 -20.62 18.79
N ASP A 190 -1.83 -21.69 19.56
CA ASP A 190 -1.55 -23.03 19.04
C ASP A 190 -2.53 -23.36 17.90
N PRO A 191 -2.04 -23.86 16.75
CA PRO A 191 -2.90 -24.16 15.61
C PRO A 191 -3.74 -25.41 15.88
N ASN A 192 -4.99 -25.39 15.44
CA ASN A 192 -5.72 -26.62 15.20
C ASN A 192 -5.25 -27.21 13.86
N PHE A 193 -4.39 -28.22 13.91
CA PHE A 193 -3.81 -28.86 12.72
C PHE A 193 -4.85 -29.40 11.74
N GLU A 194 -5.99 -29.90 12.22
CA GLU A 194 -7.03 -30.44 11.36
C GLU A 194 -7.72 -29.32 10.57
N ASP A 195 -8.10 -28.25 11.27
CA ASP A 195 -8.67 -27.04 10.66
C ASP A 195 -7.70 -26.43 9.64
N GLU A 196 -6.43 -26.30 10.02
CA GLU A 196 -5.40 -25.73 9.15
C GLU A 196 -5.21 -26.53 7.86
N ARG A 197 -5.12 -27.86 7.97
CA ARG A 197 -4.96 -28.78 6.83
C ARG A 197 -6.20 -28.85 5.95
N ASN A 198 -7.39 -28.69 6.53
CA ASN A 198 -8.68 -28.74 5.83
C ASN A 198 -9.19 -27.38 5.34
N HIS A 199 -8.35 -26.34 5.38
CA HIS A 199 -8.68 -24.99 4.90
C HIS A 199 -9.87 -24.33 5.61
N LYS A 200 -10.05 -24.61 6.91
CA LYS A 200 -11.13 -24.08 7.74
C LYS A 200 -10.53 -23.33 8.92
N ASN A 201 -11.15 -22.21 9.31
CA ASN A 201 -10.79 -21.45 10.51
C ASN A 201 -9.28 -21.18 10.68
N ASN A 202 -8.55 -21.04 9.58
CA ASN A 202 -7.10 -20.90 9.58
C ASN A 202 -6.67 -19.60 10.29
N ILE A 203 -5.63 -19.67 11.11
CA ILE A 203 -5.05 -18.52 11.84
C ILE A 203 -4.74 -17.38 10.86
N ASN A 204 -4.11 -17.69 9.73
CA ASN A 204 -3.78 -16.69 8.71
C ASN A 204 -5.03 -15.98 8.17
N THR A 205 -6.09 -16.72 7.85
CA THR A 205 -7.37 -16.14 7.38
C THR A 205 -8.01 -15.27 8.47
N LEU A 206 -7.97 -15.71 9.74
CA LEU A 206 -8.52 -14.94 10.86
C LEU A 206 -7.77 -13.61 11.04
N VAL A 207 -6.44 -13.63 11.03
CA VAL A 207 -5.60 -12.42 11.13
C VAL A 207 -5.89 -11.46 9.98
N LEU A 208 -5.87 -11.94 8.73
CA LEU A 208 -6.13 -11.09 7.57
C LEU A 208 -7.54 -10.51 7.59
N LYS A 209 -8.56 -11.27 8.00
CA LYS A 209 -9.92 -10.73 8.18
C LYS A 209 -10.01 -9.69 9.29
N ARG A 210 -9.28 -9.87 10.39
CA ARG A 210 -9.26 -8.89 11.47
C ARG A 210 -8.61 -7.58 11.03
N LEU A 211 -7.53 -7.66 10.26
CA LEU A 211 -6.83 -6.51 9.71
C LEU A 211 -7.67 -5.81 8.62
N PHE A 212 -8.18 -6.55 7.64
CA PHE A 212 -8.71 -5.99 6.38
C PHE A 212 -10.22 -6.14 6.18
N GLY A 213 -10.92 -6.86 7.07
CA GLY A 213 -12.37 -7.11 6.99
C GLY A 213 -12.76 -8.31 6.12
N SER A 214 -12.03 -8.57 5.03
CA SER A 214 -12.27 -9.76 4.18
C SER A 214 -10.99 -10.29 3.54
N VAL A 215 -11.09 -11.46 2.91
CA VAL A 215 -9.99 -12.11 2.16
C VAL A 215 -10.47 -12.47 0.75
N PHE A 216 -9.53 -12.79 -0.13
CA PHE A 216 -9.83 -13.19 -1.50
C PHE A 216 -10.70 -14.44 -1.56
N VAL A 217 -11.78 -14.38 -2.34
CA VAL A 217 -12.66 -15.51 -2.62
C VAL A 217 -12.16 -16.20 -3.88
N HIS A 218 -11.57 -17.40 -3.73
CA HIS A 218 -11.08 -18.14 -4.89
C HIS A 218 -12.26 -18.66 -5.72
N PRO A 219 -12.21 -18.58 -7.07
CA PRO A 219 -13.34 -18.96 -7.94
C PRO A 219 -13.77 -20.43 -7.88
N ILE A 220 -13.05 -21.29 -7.15
CA ILE A 220 -13.33 -22.73 -7.06
C ILE A 220 -13.37 -23.18 -5.60
N ARG A 221 -12.34 -22.83 -4.80
CA ARG A 221 -12.31 -23.14 -3.37
C ARG A 221 -13.43 -22.42 -2.59
N GLY A 222 -13.92 -21.27 -3.09
CA GLY A 222 -14.95 -20.48 -2.40
C GLY A 222 -14.35 -19.52 -1.38
N SER A 223 -15.21 -19.00 -0.51
CA SER A 223 -14.83 -18.02 0.51
C SER A 223 -13.99 -18.66 1.61
N ASP A 224 -13.03 -17.91 2.13
CA ASP A 224 -12.22 -18.24 3.31
C ASP A 224 -11.28 -19.43 3.20
N GLN A 225 -11.33 -20.18 2.10
CA GLN A 225 -10.45 -21.31 1.88
C GLN A 225 -9.04 -20.83 1.51
N THR A 226 -8.09 -21.22 2.35
CA THR A 226 -6.65 -21.01 2.14
C THR A 226 -6.14 -21.85 0.99
N PHE A 227 -4.88 -21.62 0.61
CA PHE A 227 -4.11 -22.59 -0.17
C PHE A 227 -3.02 -23.17 0.73
N ASN A 228 -2.86 -24.49 0.69
CA ASN A 228 -1.82 -25.17 1.44
C ASN A 228 -0.71 -25.59 0.48
N VAL A 229 0.52 -25.20 0.80
CA VAL A 229 1.73 -25.65 0.09
C VAL A 229 2.40 -26.70 0.96
N SER A 230 2.05 -27.97 0.71
CA SER A 230 2.49 -29.12 1.51
C SER A 230 3.48 -30.01 0.75
N SER A 231 4.39 -30.65 1.47
CA SER A 231 5.35 -31.62 0.93
C SER A 231 4.86 -33.08 1.01
N HIS A 232 3.68 -33.35 1.56
CA HIS A 232 3.22 -34.73 1.86
C HIS A 232 1.73 -35.00 1.62
N SER A 233 0.94 -33.99 1.24
CA SER A 233 -0.48 -34.18 0.98
C SER A 233 -0.72 -34.87 -0.37
N LYS A 234 -1.92 -35.43 -0.57
CA LYS A 234 -2.36 -35.89 -1.90
C LYS A 234 -2.30 -34.77 -2.94
N ASP A 235 -2.43 -33.51 -2.51
CA ASP A 235 -2.27 -32.36 -3.39
C ASP A 235 -0.80 -32.13 -3.78
N ALA A 236 0.16 -32.49 -2.93
CA ALA A 236 1.59 -32.45 -3.26
C ALA A 236 1.92 -33.39 -4.42
N GLU A 237 1.28 -34.56 -4.49
CA GLU A 237 1.42 -35.49 -5.63
C GLU A 237 0.83 -34.90 -6.92
N ARG A 238 -0.30 -34.18 -6.82
CA ARG A 238 -0.96 -33.52 -7.95
C ARG A 238 -0.27 -32.23 -8.40
N ALA A 239 0.54 -31.66 -7.52
CA ALA A 239 1.26 -30.42 -7.70
C ALA A 239 2.56 -30.57 -8.51
N VAL A 240 2.97 -31.80 -8.84
CA VAL A 240 4.16 -32.07 -9.64
C VAL A 240 4.05 -31.30 -10.98
N GLY A 241 5.01 -30.42 -11.23
CA GLY A 241 5.02 -29.54 -12.41
C GLY A 241 4.37 -28.16 -12.22
N VAL A 242 3.80 -27.88 -11.04
CA VAL A 242 3.37 -26.52 -10.65
C VAL A 242 4.39 -25.97 -9.67
N ALA A 243 5.30 -25.11 -10.16
CA ALA A 243 6.47 -24.65 -9.39
C ALA A 243 6.14 -24.08 -7.99
N ASN A 244 4.98 -23.43 -7.82
CA ASN A 244 4.57 -22.85 -6.54
C ASN A 244 4.29 -23.93 -5.48
N TYR A 245 3.82 -25.10 -5.90
CA TYR A 245 3.44 -26.22 -5.03
C TYR A 245 4.49 -27.33 -4.98
N ASP A 246 5.38 -27.42 -5.97
CA ASP A 246 6.50 -28.37 -5.95
C ASP A 246 7.57 -27.91 -4.94
N THR A 247 7.49 -28.46 -3.72
CA THR A 247 8.41 -28.13 -2.62
C THR A 247 9.84 -28.60 -2.84
N THR A 248 10.10 -29.42 -3.87
CA THR A 248 11.45 -29.91 -4.18
C THR A 248 12.24 -28.92 -5.05
N GLN A 249 11.55 -27.95 -5.65
CA GLN A 249 12.15 -26.96 -6.54
C GLN A 249 12.32 -25.60 -5.86
N LEU A 250 13.35 -24.90 -6.34
CA LEU A 250 13.55 -23.46 -6.12
C LEU A 250 12.35 -22.69 -6.68
N LEU A 251 11.81 -21.81 -5.85
CA LEU A 251 10.79 -20.85 -6.26
C LEU A 251 11.41 -19.46 -6.26
N LEU A 252 11.73 -18.95 -7.44
CA LEU A 252 12.35 -17.63 -7.61
C LEU A 252 11.47 -16.51 -7.05
N PRO A 253 12.06 -15.36 -6.67
CA PRO A 253 11.29 -14.18 -6.26
C PRO A 253 10.18 -13.84 -7.26
N HIS A 254 8.94 -13.81 -6.78
CA HIS A 254 7.74 -13.55 -7.55
C HIS A 254 6.67 -12.84 -6.71
N SER A 255 5.70 -12.25 -7.40
CA SER A 255 4.42 -11.81 -6.86
C SER A 255 3.38 -12.88 -7.15
N ASP A 256 2.65 -13.34 -6.14
CA ASP A 256 1.59 -14.32 -6.34
C ASP A 256 0.42 -13.69 -7.10
N HIS A 257 -0.40 -14.54 -7.72
CA HIS A 257 -1.62 -14.12 -8.43
C HIS A 257 -1.38 -13.15 -9.61
N ALA A 258 -0.15 -13.08 -10.13
CA ALA A 258 0.22 -12.25 -11.29
C ALA A 258 -0.56 -12.54 -12.58
N PHE A 259 -1.29 -13.66 -12.66
CA PHE A 259 -2.15 -14.06 -13.79
C PHE A 259 -3.60 -13.58 -13.67
N TYR A 260 -4.03 -12.97 -12.57
CA TYR A 260 -5.33 -12.31 -12.48
C TYR A 260 -5.25 -10.89 -13.04
N ASP A 261 -6.31 -10.39 -13.68
CA ASP A 261 -6.32 -9.01 -14.20
C ASP A 261 -6.05 -7.98 -13.09
N ILE A 262 -6.65 -8.21 -11.92
CA ILE A 262 -6.38 -7.48 -10.68
C ILE A 262 -5.72 -8.46 -9.69
N PRO A 263 -4.38 -8.48 -9.57
CA PRO A 263 -3.70 -9.30 -8.59
C PRO A 263 -4.04 -8.85 -7.16
N ASN A 264 -3.86 -9.75 -6.20
CA ASN A 264 -4.08 -9.44 -4.79
C ASN A 264 -2.89 -8.66 -4.22
N GLN A 265 -3.18 -7.66 -3.39
CA GLN A 265 -2.18 -6.72 -2.88
C GLN A 265 -1.50 -7.24 -1.62
N VAL A 266 -2.25 -7.77 -0.64
CA VAL A 266 -1.65 -8.29 0.59
C VAL A 266 -1.68 -9.81 0.59
N GLN A 267 -0.61 -10.42 1.09
CA GLN A 267 -0.51 -11.86 1.27
C GLN A 267 -0.02 -12.18 2.68
N GLY A 268 -0.62 -13.18 3.30
CA GLY A 268 -0.15 -13.77 4.54
C GLY A 268 0.28 -15.21 4.31
N PHE A 269 1.31 -15.67 5.03
CA PHE A 269 1.79 -17.05 4.98
C PHE A 269 2.23 -17.55 6.35
N TYR A 270 1.53 -18.58 6.81
CA TYR A 270 1.76 -19.23 8.10
C TYR A 270 2.50 -20.55 7.92
N GLY A 271 3.60 -20.76 8.64
CA GLY A 271 4.27 -22.05 8.72
C GLY A 271 3.55 -22.96 9.71
N LEU A 272 2.84 -23.98 9.22
CA LEU A 272 2.15 -24.95 10.08
C LEU A 272 3.12 -26.00 10.65
N GLU A 273 3.98 -26.54 9.80
CA GLU A 273 4.96 -27.57 10.15
C GLU A 273 6.17 -27.54 9.22
N GLY A 274 7.29 -28.10 9.70
CA GLY A 274 8.55 -28.14 8.96
C GLY A 274 9.29 -26.81 8.94
N GLN A 275 10.28 -26.73 8.06
CA GLN A 275 11.13 -25.53 7.92
C GLN A 275 11.51 -25.32 6.45
N SER A 276 11.60 -24.06 6.03
CA SER A 276 12.06 -23.69 4.70
C SER A 276 12.83 -22.38 4.71
N GLU A 277 13.83 -22.29 3.85
CA GLU A 277 14.57 -21.05 3.59
C GLU A 277 13.80 -20.27 2.52
N ASN A 278 13.08 -19.23 2.95
CA ASN A 278 12.25 -18.38 2.09
C ASN A 278 13.01 -17.10 1.79
N THR A 279 12.64 -16.46 0.68
CA THR A 279 13.33 -15.27 0.19
C THR A 279 12.38 -14.10 0.04
N TRP A 280 12.82 -12.88 0.33
CA TRP A 280 12.07 -11.65 0.09
C TRP A 280 12.97 -10.61 -0.58
N VAL A 281 12.38 -9.79 -1.45
CA VAL A 281 13.09 -8.74 -2.18
C VAL A 281 12.24 -7.47 -2.18
N SER A 282 12.84 -6.35 -1.78
CA SER A 282 12.25 -5.03 -1.98
C SER A 282 12.27 -4.66 -3.47
N VAL A 283 11.10 -4.61 -4.09
CA VAL A 283 10.96 -4.19 -5.49
C VAL A 283 11.48 -2.79 -5.69
N LEU A 284 11.19 -1.88 -4.75
CA LEU A 284 11.57 -0.48 -4.87
C LEU A 284 13.10 -0.31 -4.89
N SER A 285 13.83 -1.05 -4.05
CA SER A 285 15.30 -1.04 -4.09
C SER A 285 15.84 -1.71 -5.34
N ALA A 286 15.24 -2.81 -5.79
CA ALA A 286 15.64 -3.46 -7.03
C ALA A 286 15.45 -2.52 -8.25
N LEU A 287 14.33 -1.80 -8.31
CA LEU A 287 14.05 -0.82 -9.36
C LEU A 287 14.96 0.41 -9.25
N ALA A 288 15.29 0.87 -8.04
CA ALA A 288 16.25 1.96 -7.85
C ALA A 288 17.63 1.58 -8.41
N THR A 289 18.15 0.41 -8.03
CA THR A 289 19.40 -0.13 -8.60
C THR A 289 19.29 -0.33 -10.11
N PHE A 290 18.15 -0.80 -10.62
CA PHE A 290 17.94 -0.97 -12.06
C PHE A 290 18.00 0.35 -12.82
N LYS A 291 17.35 1.40 -12.30
CA LYS A 291 17.37 2.74 -12.90
C LYS A 291 18.77 3.36 -12.89
N GLU A 292 19.56 3.08 -11.86
CA GLU A 292 20.95 3.55 -11.75
C GLU A 292 21.88 2.82 -12.73
N GLU A 293 21.84 1.49 -12.76
CA GLU A 293 22.75 0.68 -13.56
C GLU A 293 22.35 0.56 -15.04
N PHE A 294 21.04 0.60 -15.32
CA PHE A 294 20.47 0.37 -16.65
C PHE A 294 19.34 1.37 -16.98
N PRO A 295 19.58 2.69 -16.92
CA PRO A 295 18.53 3.70 -17.11
C PRO A 295 17.80 3.55 -18.46
N ASP A 296 18.54 3.27 -19.52
CA ASP A 296 18.00 3.10 -20.88
C ASP A 296 17.08 1.87 -21.02
N LEU A 297 17.15 0.90 -20.09
CA LEU A 297 16.34 -0.30 -20.13
C LEU A 297 15.05 -0.20 -19.30
N TYR A 298 14.91 0.82 -18.44
CA TYR A 298 13.81 0.87 -17.47
C TYR A 298 12.44 0.99 -18.15
N HIS A 299 12.35 1.78 -19.21
CA HIS A 299 11.10 1.95 -19.95
C HIS A 299 10.54 0.61 -20.47
N HIS A 300 11.40 -0.36 -20.80
CA HIS A 300 10.96 -1.68 -21.25
C HIS A 300 10.21 -2.47 -20.16
N LEU A 301 10.51 -2.26 -18.87
CA LEU A 301 9.75 -2.88 -17.78
C LEU A 301 8.36 -2.24 -17.61
N CYS A 302 8.24 -0.96 -17.96
CA CYS A 302 7.00 -0.18 -17.82
C CYS A 302 6.09 -0.29 -19.04
N GLU A 303 6.65 -0.52 -20.23
CA GLU A 303 5.94 -0.37 -21.51
C GLU A 303 5.83 -1.66 -22.32
N THR A 304 6.74 -2.63 -22.13
CA THR A 304 6.64 -3.91 -22.86
C THR A 304 5.72 -4.88 -22.12
N PRO A 305 4.56 -5.25 -22.67
CA PRO A 305 3.68 -6.20 -22.02
C PRO A 305 4.27 -7.61 -22.07
N MET A 306 3.91 -8.44 -21.09
CA MET A 306 4.19 -9.87 -21.07
C MET A 306 2.90 -10.65 -20.87
N THR A 307 2.78 -11.79 -21.55
CA THR A 307 1.72 -12.75 -21.24
C THR A 307 2.07 -13.46 -19.94
N ILE A 308 1.12 -13.63 -19.02
CA ILE A 308 1.32 -14.42 -17.80
C ILE A 308 0.16 -15.39 -17.71
N GLY A 309 0.43 -16.68 -17.53
CA GLY A 309 -0.65 -17.67 -17.49
C GLY A 309 -0.27 -18.98 -16.83
N ARG A 310 -1.30 -19.75 -16.48
CA ARG A 310 -1.17 -21.08 -15.91
C ARG A 310 -2.42 -21.92 -16.16
N VAL A 311 -2.27 -23.22 -15.97
CA VAL A 311 -3.39 -24.17 -15.89
C VAL A 311 -3.32 -24.89 -14.55
N SER A 312 -4.36 -24.78 -13.74
CA SER A 312 -4.46 -25.51 -12.45
C SER A 312 -5.38 -26.71 -12.62
N ARG A 313 -4.79 -27.91 -12.74
CA ARG A 313 -5.53 -29.15 -13.03
C ARG A 313 -6.08 -29.87 -11.80
N PHE A 314 -5.73 -29.42 -10.60
CA PHE A 314 -6.06 -30.12 -9.36
C PHE A 314 -7.47 -29.80 -8.80
N TYR A 315 -8.26 -28.95 -9.47
CA TYR A 315 -9.59 -28.48 -9.03
C TYR A 315 -10.78 -29.30 -9.54
N GLY A 316 -10.57 -30.55 -9.95
CA GLY A 316 -11.59 -31.33 -10.67
C GLY A 316 -11.62 -30.91 -12.14
N ASP A 317 -12.20 -29.74 -12.42
CA ASP A 317 -12.11 -29.10 -13.74
C ASP A 317 -10.84 -28.23 -13.83
N PRO A 318 -10.07 -28.29 -14.94
CA PRO A 318 -8.90 -27.44 -15.11
C PRO A 318 -9.26 -25.95 -15.14
N LEU A 319 -8.63 -25.16 -14.29
CA LEU A 319 -8.75 -23.71 -14.29
C LEU A 319 -7.67 -23.09 -15.18
N TYR A 320 -8.09 -22.48 -16.30
CA TYR A 320 -7.22 -21.76 -17.23
C TYR A 320 -7.22 -20.28 -16.86
N GLN A 321 -6.03 -19.72 -16.62
CA GLN A 321 -5.89 -18.32 -16.22
C GLN A 321 -4.77 -17.69 -17.04
N ALA A 322 -5.05 -16.52 -17.61
CA ALA A 322 -4.06 -15.74 -18.32
C ALA A 322 -4.42 -14.26 -18.25
N THR A 323 -3.40 -13.42 -18.35
CA THR A 323 -3.52 -11.98 -18.48
C THR A 323 -2.33 -11.43 -19.27
N VAL A 324 -2.40 -10.17 -19.65
CA VAL A 324 -1.34 -9.44 -20.34
C VAL A 324 -1.17 -8.10 -19.64
N ASP A 325 0.03 -7.84 -19.14
CA ASP A 325 0.34 -6.60 -18.42
C ASP A 325 1.85 -6.34 -18.49
N THR A 326 2.30 -5.16 -18.06
CA THR A 326 3.72 -4.83 -17.94
C THR A 326 4.27 -5.26 -16.59
N ALA A 327 5.60 -5.34 -16.46
CA ALA A 327 6.24 -5.75 -15.20
C ALA A 327 6.05 -4.69 -14.11
N VAL A 328 6.11 -3.41 -14.49
CA VAL A 328 5.99 -2.27 -13.58
C VAL A 328 4.81 -1.42 -14.02
N THR A 329 3.84 -1.22 -13.12
CA THR A 329 2.73 -0.28 -13.32
C THR A 329 3.00 0.99 -12.50
N SER A 330 2.95 2.16 -13.15
CA SER A 330 3.05 3.45 -12.44
C SER A 330 1.75 3.84 -11.75
N GLN A 331 1.86 4.68 -10.72
CA GLN A 331 0.73 5.26 -10.02
C GLN A 331 0.01 6.29 -10.91
N PRO A 332 -1.33 6.22 -11.05
CA PRO A 332 -2.08 7.25 -11.77
C PRO A 332 -1.81 8.65 -11.20
N GLY A 333 -1.50 9.61 -12.08
CA GLY A 333 -1.12 10.97 -11.69
C GLY A 333 0.35 11.14 -11.27
N PHE A 334 1.07 10.05 -11.03
CA PHE A 334 2.47 10.06 -10.58
C PHE A 334 3.30 9.07 -11.41
N PRO A 335 3.61 9.37 -12.69
CA PRO A 335 4.23 8.42 -13.62
C PRO A 335 5.59 7.87 -13.15
N ASN A 336 6.30 8.61 -12.28
CA ASN A 336 7.59 8.22 -11.72
C ASN A 336 7.47 7.32 -10.48
N GLN A 337 6.28 7.22 -9.87
CA GLN A 337 6.03 6.39 -8.70
C GLN A 337 5.48 5.04 -9.14
N THR A 338 6.08 3.96 -8.63
CA THR A 338 5.62 2.59 -8.91
C THR A 338 4.39 2.29 -8.05
N LYS A 339 3.27 1.94 -8.70
CA LYS A 339 2.06 1.45 -8.02
C LYS A 339 2.22 0.00 -7.61
N ARG A 340 2.62 -0.85 -8.56
CA ARG A 340 2.78 -2.30 -8.36
C ARG A 340 3.82 -2.87 -9.30
N VAL A 341 4.42 -3.97 -8.88
CA VAL A 341 5.13 -4.89 -9.78
C VAL A 341 4.38 -6.19 -9.92
N ARG A 342 4.28 -6.63 -11.17
CA ARG A 342 3.70 -7.90 -11.55
C ARG A 342 4.83 -8.74 -12.12
N TRP A 343 5.35 -9.68 -11.34
CA TRP A 343 6.51 -10.46 -11.73
C TRP A 343 6.38 -11.90 -11.27
N HIS A 344 6.33 -12.86 -12.20
CA HIS A 344 6.34 -14.28 -11.83
C HIS A 344 7.07 -15.11 -12.89
N PRO A 345 8.39 -15.32 -12.75
CA PRO A 345 9.23 -15.86 -13.83
C PRO A 345 8.82 -17.27 -14.27
N ASN A 346 8.22 -18.07 -13.37
CA ASN A 346 7.71 -19.41 -13.70
C ASN A 346 6.38 -19.40 -14.49
N LEU A 347 5.67 -18.28 -14.54
CA LEU A 347 4.37 -18.13 -15.22
C LEU A 347 4.41 -17.12 -16.37
N THR A 348 5.47 -16.33 -16.46
CA THR A 348 5.71 -15.40 -17.56
C THR A 348 5.94 -16.20 -18.86
N GLY A 349 5.13 -15.88 -19.86
CA GLY A 349 5.23 -16.38 -21.23
C GLY A 349 6.01 -15.41 -22.14
N ALA A 350 5.43 -15.08 -23.29
CA ALA A 350 6.06 -14.23 -24.29
C ALA A 350 6.06 -12.75 -23.88
N LEU A 351 7.15 -12.05 -24.21
CA LEU A 351 7.20 -10.58 -24.24
C LEU A 351 6.58 -10.10 -25.54
N LEU A 352 5.63 -9.17 -25.46
CA LEU A 352 4.90 -8.60 -26.59
C LEU A 352 5.57 -7.32 -27.10
N ALA A 353 6.89 -7.39 -27.34
CA ALA A 353 7.66 -6.28 -27.88
C ALA A 353 7.63 -6.26 -29.42
N PRO A 354 7.66 -5.07 -30.05
CA PRO A 354 7.98 -4.95 -31.48
C PRO A 354 9.32 -5.61 -31.82
N TYR A 355 9.47 -6.09 -33.06
CA TYR A 355 10.65 -6.85 -33.51
C TYR A 355 11.99 -6.16 -33.15
N ASP A 356 12.11 -4.87 -33.46
CA ASP A 356 13.34 -4.09 -33.22
C ASP A 356 13.61 -3.84 -31.74
N LYS A 357 12.60 -3.94 -30.87
CA LYS A 357 12.69 -3.70 -29.43
C LYS A 357 12.82 -4.96 -28.60
N TYR A 358 12.58 -6.14 -29.18
CA TYR A 358 12.58 -7.40 -28.45
C TYR A 358 13.88 -7.70 -27.70
N LYS A 359 15.05 -7.41 -28.30
CA LYS A 359 16.36 -7.66 -27.66
C LYS A 359 16.55 -6.84 -26.39
N GLU A 360 16.23 -5.54 -26.47
CA GLU A 360 16.33 -4.62 -25.33
C GLU A 360 15.31 -4.99 -24.24
N ALA A 361 14.07 -5.29 -24.63
CA ALA A 361 13.03 -5.69 -23.69
C ALA A 361 13.38 -6.98 -22.94
N ARG A 362 13.87 -7.99 -23.67
CA ARG A 362 14.36 -9.24 -23.06
C ARG A 362 15.54 -8.97 -22.11
N LEU A 363 16.49 -8.13 -22.51
CA LEU A 363 17.64 -7.79 -21.68
C LEU A 363 17.20 -7.09 -20.39
N ALA A 364 16.23 -6.16 -20.48
CA ALA A 364 15.68 -5.47 -19.31
C ALA A 364 15.11 -6.47 -18.28
N HIS A 365 14.29 -7.42 -18.74
CA HIS A 365 13.70 -8.45 -17.88
C HIS A 365 14.77 -9.38 -17.25
N GLN A 366 15.83 -9.72 -18.01
CA GLN A 366 16.96 -10.50 -17.49
C GLN A 366 17.72 -9.74 -16.40
N ARG A 367 18.10 -8.49 -16.66
CA ARG A 367 18.82 -7.65 -15.69
C ARG A 367 18.02 -7.42 -14.42
N PHE A 368 16.70 -7.25 -14.55
CA PHE A 368 15.84 -7.10 -13.38
C PHE A 368 15.85 -8.36 -12.52
N GLN A 369 15.70 -9.54 -13.13
CA GLN A 369 15.80 -10.83 -12.43
C GLN A 369 17.17 -11.05 -11.76
N GLU A 370 18.26 -10.62 -12.41
CA GLU A 370 19.61 -10.71 -11.87
C GLU A 370 19.78 -9.83 -10.62
N ILE A 371 19.35 -8.57 -10.66
CA ILE A 371 19.43 -7.64 -9.50
C ILE A 371 18.70 -8.24 -8.30
N MET A 372 17.48 -8.75 -8.49
CA MET A 372 16.66 -9.30 -7.42
C MET A 372 17.25 -10.55 -6.76
N ARG A 373 18.24 -11.20 -7.39
CA ARG A 373 18.92 -12.39 -6.85
C ARG A 373 20.26 -12.09 -6.20
N ARG A 374 20.70 -10.82 -6.18
CA ARG A 374 21.93 -10.43 -5.49
C ARG A 374 21.72 -10.58 -3.98
N ASP A 375 22.77 -11.01 -3.26
CA ASP A 375 22.71 -11.16 -1.80
C ASP A 375 22.46 -9.83 -1.06
N THR A 376 22.70 -8.69 -1.72
CA THR A 376 22.38 -7.35 -1.21
C THR A 376 20.88 -7.04 -1.21
N HIS A 377 20.11 -7.69 -2.08
CA HIS A 377 18.68 -7.40 -2.31
C HIS A 377 17.78 -8.55 -1.83
N GLN A 378 18.27 -9.79 -1.86
CA GLN A 378 17.49 -10.97 -1.52
C GLN A 378 17.70 -11.38 -0.06
N LEU A 379 16.77 -10.99 0.79
CA LEU A 379 16.72 -11.48 2.16
C LEU A 379 16.39 -12.98 2.15
N LYS A 380 17.19 -13.79 2.84
CA LYS A 380 16.94 -15.22 3.04
C LYS A 380 16.64 -15.46 4.52
N LEU A 381 15.43 -15.94 4.86
CA LEU A 381 15.06 -16.29 6.24
C LEU A 381 14.57 -17.73 6.33
N VAL A 382 14.93 -18.39 7.42
CA VAL A 382 14.38 -19.70 7.77
C VAL A 382 13.01 -19.50 8.43
N LEU A 383 11.96 -19.83 7.70
CA LEU A 383 10.59 -19.86 8.20
C LEU A 383 10.35 -21.22 8.87
N LYS A 384 9.91 -21.18 10.14
CA LYS A 384 9.65 -22.36 10.98
C LYS A 384 8.16 -22.50 11.26
N ALA A 385 7.78 -23.66 11.80
CA ALA A 385 6.45 -23.85 12.37
C ALA A 385 6.14 -22.76 13.41
N GLY A 386 4.96 -22.15 13.32
CA GLY A 386 4.54 -21.04 14.19
C GLY A 386 4.87 -19.64 13.65
N ASP A 387 5.66 -19.49 12.59
CA ASP A 387 5.90 -18.16 12.00
C ASP A 387 4.74 -17.75 11.07
N LEU A 388 4.23 -16.52 11.22
CA LEU A 388 3.32 -15.87 10.28
C LEU A 388 3.94 -14.56 9.78
N TYR A 389 4.10 -14.44 8.47
CA TYR A 389 4.47 -13.20 7.81
C TYR A 389 3.31 -12.67 6.97
N ILE A 390 3.15 -11.36 6.94
CA ILE A 390 2.20 -10.65 6.09
C ILE A 390 2.97 -9.59 5.31
N TRP A 391 2.71 -9.46 4.01
CA TRP A 391 3.43 -8.51 3.16
C TRP A 391 2.56 -7.89 2.07
N ASP A 392 3.03 -6.76 1.54
CA ASP A 392 2.52 -6.13 0.32
C ASP A 392 3.13 -6.82 -0.92
N ASN A 393 2.35 -7.69 -1.53
CA ASN A 393 2.65 -8.43 -2.75
C ASN A 393 2.76 -7.54 -4.01
N PHE A 394 2.44 -6.23 -3.93
CA PHE A 394 2.72 -5.28 -5.00
C PHE A 394 4.13 -4.68 -4.91
N ARG A 395 4.75 -4.69 -3.72
CA ARG A 395 6.06 -4.07 -3.43
C ARG A 395 7.14 -5.04 -2.98
N LEU A 396 6.76 -6.23 -2.56
CA LEU A 396 7.68 -7.31 -2.23
C LEU A 396 7.48 -8.50 -3.16
N LEU A 397 8.59 -9.01 -3.65
CA LEU A 397 8.62 -10.34 -4.25
C LEU A 397 9.08 -11.33 -3.19
N HIS A 398 8.49 -12.52 -3.22
CA HIS A 398 8.82 -13.59 -2.30
C HIS A 398 9.16 -14.88 -3.04
N GLY A 399 9.82 -15.81 -2.37
CA GLY A 399 10.28 -17.06 -2.97
C GLY A 399 10.70 -18.08 -1.94
N ARG A 400 11.26 -19.20 -2.40
CA ARG A 400 11.75 -20.28 -1.55
C ARG A 400 12.99 -20.89 -2.16
N GLU A 401 14.10 -20.80 -1.46
CA GLU A 401 15.37 -21.38 -1.88
C GLU A 401 15.34 -22.91 -1.75
N ARG A 402 14.88 -23.41 -0.60
CA ARG A 402 14.81 -24.85 -0.30
C ARG A 402 13.92 -25.17 0.90
N VAL A 403 13.47 -26.42 0.98
CA VAL A 403 12.87 -26.99 2.18
C VAL A 403 13.97 -27.66 3.01
N LEU A 404 14.01 -27.34 4.31
CA LEU A 404 15.04 -27.80 5.25
C LEU A 404 14.56 -28.98 6.10
N GLN A 405 13.25 -29.01 6.43
CA GLN A 405 12.65 -30.06 7.25
C GLN A 405 11.28 -30.44 6.71
N VAL A 406 11.06 -31.74 6.51
CA VAL A 406 9.79 -32.35 6.12
C VAL A 406 9.19 -33.17 7.29
N PRO A 407 7.87 -33.34 7.40
CA PRO A 407 6.83 -32.72 6.57
C PRO A 407 6.86 -31.20 6.65
N ARG A 408 6.60 -30.53 5.52
CA ARG A 408 6.48 -29.06 5.45
C ARG A 408 5.11 -28.71 4.94
N THR A 409 4.38 -27.88 5.69
CA THR A 409 3.11 -27.30 5.25
C THR A 409 3.09 -25.82 5.58
N GLY A 410 2.83 -24.99 4.58
CA GLY A 410 2.54 -23.57 4.79
C GLY A 410 1.16 -23.21 4.28
N VAL A 411 0.48 -22.35 5.03
CA VAL A 411 -0.92 -21.97 4.82
C VAL A 411 -0.96 -20.53 4.36
N GLY A 412 -1.33 -20.32 3.09
CA GLY A 412 -1.39 -19.01 2.45
C GLY A 412 -2.81 -18.49 2.27
N GLN A 413 -2.95 -17.17 2.36
CA GLN A 413 -4.18 -16.44 2.05
C GLN A 413 -3.82 -15.04 1.56
N THR A 414 -4.71 -14.43 0.78
CA THR A 414 -4.47 -13.13 0.13
C THR A 414 -5.66 -12.20 0.30
N VAL A 415 -5.42 -10.90 0.15
CA VAL A 415 -6.43 -9.84 0.27
C VAL A 415 -6.42 -8.99 -1.02
N PRO A 416 -7.57 -8.78 -1.67
CA PRO A 416 -7.67 -7.92 -2.85
C PRO A 416 -7.30 -6.47 -2.56
N GLU A 417 -6.73 -5.77 -3.56
CA GLU A 417 -6.34 -4.35 -3.47
C GLU A 417 -7.47 -3.47 -2.90
N GLN A 418 -8.68 -3.58 -3.45
CA GLN A 418 -9.80 -2.76 -3.02
C GLN A 418 -10.15 -2.95 -1.53
N VAL A 419 -10.14 -4.20 -1.04
CA VAL A 419 -10.45 -4.52 0.37
C VAL A 419 -9.40 -3.90 1.31
N VAL A 420 -8.12 -3.98 0.94
CA VAL A 420 -7.03 -3.37 1.69
C VAL A 420 -7.24 -1.86 1.79
N HIS A 421 -7.49 -1.21 0.66
CA HIS A 421 -7.64 0.24 0.60
C HIS A 421 -8.92 0.72 1.30
N ASP A 422 -10.06 0.06 1.14
CA ASP A 422 -11.32 0.45 1.80
C ASP A 422 -11.21 0.42 3.32
N ARG A 423 -10.62 -0.67 3.87
CA ARG A 423 -10.43 -0.77 5.32
C ARG A 423 -9.47 0.28 5.83
N TYR A 424 -8.36 0.51 5.14
CA TYR A 424 -7.37 1.49 5.56
C TYR A 424 -7.91 2.93 5.52
N ARG A 425 -8.71 3.24 4.49
CA ARG A 425 -9.45 4.50 4.36
C ARG A 425 -10.44 4.68 5.49
N ALA A 426 -11.28 3.68 5.76
CA ALA A 426 -12.29 3.76 6.81
C ALA A 426 -11.67 4.09 8.17
N LEU A 427 -10.56 3.41 8.52
CA LEU A 427 -9.82 3.67 9.74
C LEU A 427 -9.27 5.11 9.83
N HIS A 428 -8.77 5.66 8.72
CA HIS A 428 -8.30 7.05 8.68
C HIS A 428 -9.44 8.06 8.78
N ILE A 429 -10.54 7.81 8.07
CA ILE A 429 -11.74 8.66 8.12
C ILE A 429 -12.31 8.69 9.54
N ASP A 430 -12.36 7.54 10.22
CA ASP A 430 -12.83 7.45 11.60
C ASP A 430 -12.01 8.29 12.58
N LEU A 431 -10.70 8.42 12.36
CA LEU A 431 -9.83 9.28 13.17
C LEU A 431 -9.96 10.77 12.78
N LEU A 432 -10.24 11.06 11.51
CA LEU A 432 -10.30 12.42 10.97
C LEU A 432 -11.66 13.09 11.17
N LYS A 433 -12.75 12.33 11.32
CA LYS A 433 -14.12 12.87 11.43
C LYS A 433 -14.36 13.77 12.65
N GLN A 434 -13.46 13.74 13.64
CA GLN A 434 -13.48 14.65 14.78
C GLN A 434 -12.94 16.05 14.44
N HIS A 435 -12.24 16.19 13.30
CA HIS A 435 -11.54 17.40 12.90
C HIS A 435 -12.04 17.98 11.58
N VAL A 436 -12.52 17.13 10.68
CA VAL A 436 -12.99 17.50 9.34
C VAL A 436 -14.29 16.77 9.09
N ASP A 437 -15.29 17.48 8.56
CA ASP A 437 -16.57 16.87 8.18
C ASP A 437 -16.35 15.69 7.22
N GLU A 438 -17.05 14.58 7.47
CA GLU A 438 -16.86 13.32 6.75
C GLU A 438 -17.05 13.47 5.24
N GLY A 439 -17.95 14.36 4.80
CA GLY A 439 -18.19 14.62 3.38
C GLY A 439 -16.91 14.95 2.64
N TRP A 440 -16.06 15.81 3.21
CA TRP A 440 -14.78 16.22 2.62
C TRP A 440 -13.72 15.11 2.59
N LEU A 441 -13.89 14.02 3.35
CA LEU A 441 -12.92 12.94 3.45
C LEU A 441 -13.18 11.82 2.43
N ILE A 442 -14.40 11.69 1.94
CA ILE A 442 -14.84 10.56 1.10
C ILE A 442 -14.10 10.51 -0.23
N HIS A 443 -13.89 11.66 -0.86
CA HIS A 443 -13.21 11.77 -2.17
C HIS A 443 -11.69 11.97 -2.07
N MET A 444 -11.15 11.99 -0.85
CA MET A 444 -9.72 12.21 -0.65
C MET A 444 -8.91 10.99 -1.07
N PRO A 445 -7.83 11.12 -1.86
CA PRO A 445 -6.94 10.00 -2.10
C PRO A 445 -6.23 9.57 -0.81
N MET A 446 -5.86 8.29 -0.71
CA MET A 446 -5.28 7.74 0.52
C MET A 446 -4.02 8.49 1.01
N PRO A 447 -3.05 8.88 0.15
CA PRO A 447 -1.90 9.67 0.60
C PRO A 447 -2.30 10.96 1.33
N GLN A 448 -3.31 11.67 0.82
CA GLN A 448 -3.79 12.91 1.44
C GLN A 448 -4.53 12.65 2.77
N LEU A 449 -5.25 11.53 2.92
CA LEU A 449 -5.82 11.15 4.21
C LEU A 449 -4.72 10.91 5.27
N ARG A 450 -3.62 10.26 4.89
CA ARG A 450 -2.48 10.01 5.80
C ARG A 450 -1.77 11.31 6.17
N GLU A 451 -1.49 12.16 5.19
CA GLU A 451 -0.88 13.46 5.44
C GLU A 451 -1.79 14.35 6.30
N MET A 452 -3.11 14.28 6.10
CA MET A 452 -4.05 15.01 6.93
C MET A 452 -3.98 14.51 8.36
N LEU A 453 -3.97 13.20 8.58
CA LEU A 453 -3.88 12.62 9.92
C LEU A 453 -2.59 13.05 10.65
N LYS A 454 -1.44 13.04 9.94
CA LYS A 454 -0.17 13.58 10.47
C LYS A 454 -0.29 15.05 10.84
N PHE A 455 -0.91 15.84 9.96
CA PHE A 455 -1.13 17.26 10.16
C PHE A 455 -1.96 17.53 11.42
N VAL A 456 -3.16 16.92 11.56
CA VAL A 456 -4.01 17.13 12.76
C VAL A 456 -3.39 16.58 14.05
N ARG A 457 -2.70 15.43 14.01
CA ARG A 457 -2.05 14.86 15.19
C ARG A 457 -0.81 15.65 15.63
N GLY A 458 -0.02 16.14 14.68
CA GLY A 458 1.19 16.94 14.95
C GLY A 458 0.91 18.22 15.74
N TYR A 459 -0.30 18.78 15.63
CA TYR A 459 -0.74 19.91 16.46
C TYR A 459 -1.03 19.51 17.91
N ASN A 460 -1.69 18.38 18.13
CA ASN A 460 -2.10 17.96 19.47
C ASN A 460 -0.91 17.62 20.39
N CYS A 461 0.26 17.30 19.83
CA CYS A 461 1.48 17.03 20.61
C CYS A 461 2.18 18.28 21.14
N ILE A 462 1.76 19.49 20.76
CA ILE A 462 2.40 20.76 21.18
C ILE A 462 1.67 21.41 22.36
N ASP A 463 0.40 21.09 22.58
CA ASP A 463 -0.48 21.75 23.57
C ASP A 463 -0.79 20.90 24.83
N GLY A 464 -0.07 19.79 25.05
CA GLY A 464 -0.25 18.84 26.16
C GLY A 464 0.80 18.91 27.26
#